data_AF-A0A931SD63-F1
#
_entry.id   AF-A0A931SD63-F1
#
_cell.length_a   1.000
_cell.length_b   1.000
_cell.length_c   1.000
_cell.angle_alpha   90.00
_cell.angle_beta   90.00
_cell.angle_gamma   90.00
#
_symmetry.space_group_name_H-M   'P 1'
#
loop_
_entity.id
_entity.type
_entity.pdbx_description
1 polymer ?
#
loop_
_entity_poly.entity_id
_entity_poly.type
_entity_poly.pdbx_seq_one_letter_code
_entity_poly.pdbx_strand_id
1 'polypeptide(L)'
;MALTLQSFFRECFDSFSRTHCLSQRHRKAAQALIQCRTSALGGHVQKCPNGHVEGVWYESCGHRSCPQCSHLRRERWLERQKARL
;
A
#
# COMPACT_ATOMS: atom_id res chain seq x y z
N MET A 1 1.27 16.13 10.91
CA MET A 1 0.80 14.98 10.10
C MET A 1 1.99 14.39 9.37
N ALA A 2 2.26 13.09 9.50
CA ALA A 2 3.37 12.46 8.80
C ALA A 2 3.04 12.32 7.31
N LEU A 3 3.89 12.85 6.43
CA LEU A 3 3.79 12.63 4.99
C LEU A 3 4.09 11.16 4.69
N THR A 4 3.13 10.47 4.09
CA THR A 4 3.32 9.09 3.62
C THR A 4 3.47 9.08 2.11
N LEU A 5 4.11 8.03 1.58
CA LEU A 5 4.22 7.84 0.14
C LEU A 5 2.83 7.67 -0.51
N GLN A 6 1.86 7.07 0.20
CA GLN A 6 0.48 6.97 -0.27
C GLN A 6 -0.20 8.35 -0.37
N SER A 7 -0.13 9.18 0.67
CA SER A 7 -0.75 10.51 0.67
C SER A 7 -0.14 11.40 -0.41
N PHE A 8 1.19 11.37 -0.58
CA PHE A 8 1.88 12.06 -1.66
C PHE A 8 1.38 11.65 -3.05
N PHE A 9 1.25 10.34 -3.31
CA PHE A 9 0.72 9.86 -4.58
C PHE A 9 -0.75 10.25 -4.80
N ARG A 10 -1.58 10.24 -3.75
CA ARG A 10 -2.98 10.68 -3.85
C ARG A 10 -3.11 12.14 -4.27
N GLU A 11 -2.23 13.00 -3.77
CA GLU A 11 -2.30 14.44 -4.02
C GLU A 11 -1.66 14.84 -5.34
N CYS A 12 -0.52 14.22 -5.71
CA CYS A 12 0.30 14.71 -6.83
C CYS A 12 0.20 13.89 -8.12
N PHE A 13 -0.18 12.60 -8.05
CA PHE A 13 0.01 11.70 -9.19
C PHE A 13 -0.84 12.05 -10.41
N ASP A 14 -2.07 12.55 -10.22
CA ASP A 14 -2.95 12.92 -11.33
C ASP A 14 -2.30 14.01 -12.21
N SER A 15 -1.88 15.11 -11.59
CA SER A 15 -1.18 16.22 -12.27
C SER A 15 0.10 15.73 -12.99
N PHE A 16 0.91 14.92 -12.30
CA PHE A 16 2.12 14.34 -12.88
C PHE A 16 1.81 13.46 -14.11
N SER A 17 0.76 12.64 -14.04
CA SER A 17 0.41 11.70 -15.10
C SER A 17 -0.13 12.36 -16.38
N ARG A 18 -0.61 13.60 -16.29
CA ARG A 18 -1.08 14.39 -17.44
C ARG A 18 0.07 15.01 -18.24
N THR A 19 1.18 15.31 -17.58
CA THR A 19 2.36 15.95 -18.20
C THR A 19 3.44 14.97 -18.63
N HIS A 20 3.33 13.69 -18.26
CA HIS A 20 4.35 12.67 -18.52
C HIS A 20 3.77 11.43 -19.21
N CYS A 21 4.47 10.97 -20.25
CA CYS A 21 4.17 9.69 -20.89
C CYS A 21 4.59 8.52 -20.00
N LEU A 22 3.63 7.95 -19.26
CA LEU A 22 3.88 6.80 -18.38
C LEU A 22 3.61 5.48 -19.09
N SER A 23 4.41 4.46 -18.75
CA SER A 23 4.10 3.08 -19.12
C SER A 23 2.90 2.56 -18.31
N GLN A 24 2.20 1.55 -18.83
CA GLN A 24 1.09 0.93 -18.11
C GLN A 24 1.53 0.34 -16.75
N ARG A 25 2.78 -0.11 -16.65
CA ARG A 25 3.37 -0.63 -15.41
C ARG A 25 3.44 0.45 -14.33
N HIS A 26 3.85 1.67 -14.69
CA HIS A 26 3.92 2.80 -13.73
C HIS A 26 2.54 3.24 -13.29
N ARG A 27 1.56 3.33 -14.20
CA ARG A 27 0.17 3.67 -13.85
C ARG A 27 -0.44 2.67 -12.87
N LYS A 28 -0.28 1.37 -13.15
CA LYS A 28 -0.77 0.31 -12.25
C LYS A 28 -0.11 0.36 -10.86
N ALA A 29 1.20 0.62 -10.81
CA ALA A 29 1.90 0.77 -9.53
C ALA A 29 1.34 1.95 -8.73
N ALA A 30 1.21 3.13 -9.34
CA ALA A 30 0.67 4.31 -8.69
C ALA A 30 -0.78 4.11 -8.19
N GLN A 31 -1.65 3.53 -9.01
CA GLN A 31 -3.03 3.21 -8.60
C GLN A 31 -3.06 2.24 -7.42
N ALA A 32 -2.23 1.19 -7.44
CA ALA A 32 -2.15 0.25 -6.32
C ALA A 32 -1.68 0.94 -5.03
N LEU A 33 -0.70 1.84 -5.11
CA LEU A 33 -0.23 2.63 -3.98
C LEU A 33 -1.34 3.55 -3.44
N ILE A 34 -2.09 4.22 -4.31
CA ILE A 34 -3.18 5.14 -3.96
C ILE A 34 -4.32 4.39 -3.25
N GLN A 35 -4.73 3.23 -3.76
CA GLN A 35 -5.89 2.46 -3.27
C GLN A 35 -5.58 1.54 -2.09
N CYS A 36 -4.30 1.30 -1.80
CA CYS A 36 -3.87 0.37 -0.74
C CYS A 36 -4.52 0.68 0.61
N ARG A 37 -5.13 -0.32 1.27
CA ARG A 37 -5.78 -0.15 2.59
C ARG A 37 -6.88 0.93 2.60
N THR A 38 -7.62 1.06 1.50
CA THR A 38 -8.81 1.91 1.42
C THR A 38 -10.03 1.08 1.01
N SER A 39 -11.22 1.67 1.17
CA SER A 39 -12.47 1.05 0.74
C SER A 39 -12.51 0.69 -0.75
N ALA A 40 -11.67 1.31 -1.59
CA ALA A 40 -11.58 1.01 -3.01
C ALA A 40 -11.16 -0.44 -3.32
N LEU A 41 -10.49 -1.12 -2.38
CA LEU A 41 -10.11 -2.53 -2.50
C LEU A 41 -11.01 -3.47 -1.70
N GLY A 42 -12.09 -2.96 -1.10
CA GLY A 42 -12.89 -3.68 -0.14
C GLY A 42 -12.20 -3.87 1.21
N GLY A 43 -12.88 -4.56 2.11
CA GLY A 43 -12.41 -4.84 3.45
C GLY A 43 -13.40 -5.73 4.18
N HIS A 44 -13.03 -6.14 5.38
CA HIS A 44 -13.86 -6.97 6.23
C HIS A 44 -14.07 -6.30 7.59
N VAL A 45 -15.25 -6.52 8.16
CA VAL A 45 -15.54 -6.12 9.54
C VAL A 45 -14.92 -7.17 10.45
N GLN A 46 -14.10 -6.73 11.41
CA GLN A 46 -13.77 -7.58 12.55
C GLN A 46 -14.54 -7.07 13.75
N LYS A 47 -15.25 -7.99 14.39
CA LYS A 47 -15.99 -7.75 15.61
C LYS A 47 -15.68 -8.87 16.58
N CYS A 48 -15.22 -8.54 17.78
CA CYS A 48 -15.12 -9.56 18.81
C CYS A 48 -16.51 -9.85 19.39
N PRO A 49 -16.79 -11.09 19.82
CA PRO A 49 -18.11 -11.46 20.36
C PRO A 49 -18.54 -10.61 21.56
N ASN A 50 -17.58 -10.11 22.34
CA ASN A 50 -17.79 -9.31 23.54
C ASN A 50 -17.80 -7.79 23.27
N GLY A 51 -17.72 -7.35 22.02
CA GLY A 51 -17.86 -5.94 21.64
C GLY A 51 -16.67 -5.01 21.93
N HIS A 52 -15.55 -5.51 22.46
CA HIS A 52 -14.34 -4.71 22.73
C HIS A 52 -13.67 -4.15 21.47
N VAL A 53 -13.76 -4.87 20.36
CA VAL A 53 -13.12 -4.51 19.09
C VAL A 53 -14.18 -4.58 18.02
N GLU A 54 -14.40 -3.46 17.34
CA GLU A 54 -15.25 -3.35 16.16
C GLU A 54 -14.61 -2.36 15.19
N GLY A 55 -14.41 -2.78 13.94
CA GLY A 55 -13.78 -1.94 12.94
C GLY A 55 -13.82 -2.54 11.54
N VAL A 56 -13.36 -1.76 10.56
CA VAL A 56 -13.22 -2.19 9.17
C VAL A 56 -11.73 -2.27 8.84
N TRP A 57 -11.29 -3.44 8.40
CA TRP A 57 -9.94 -3.66 7.91
C TRP A 57 -9.96 -3.74 6.40
N TYR A 58 -9.33 -2.76 5.75
CA TYR A 58 -9.23 -2.73 4.30
C TYR A 58 -8.13 -3.65 3.77
N GLU A 59 -8.38 -4.21 2.60
CA GLU A 59 -7.47 -5.13 1.94
C GLU A 59 -6.21 -4.43 1.41
N SER A 60 -5.11 -5.19 1.38
CA SER A 60 -3.83 -4.70 0.89
C SER A 60 -3.77 -4.78 -0.64
N CYS A 61 -3.09 -3.84 -1.32
CA CYS A 61 -2.99 -3.86 -2.78
C CYS A 61 -2.09 -4.98 -3.34
N GLY A 62 -1.27 -5.63 -2.50
CA GLY A 62 -0.36 -6.71 -2.91
C GLY A 62 0.79 -6.31 -3.87
N HIS A 63 0.86 -5.04 -4.29
CA HIS A 63 1.83 -4.61 -5.28
C HIS A 63 3.26 -4.53 -4.69
N ARG A 64 4.24 -5.10 -5.40
CA ARG A 64 5.65 -5.20 -4.93
C ARG A 64 6.31 -3.86 -4.58
N SER A 65 5.89 -2.77 -5.22
CA SER A 65 6.41 -1.42 -4.98
C SER A 65 5.71 -0.69 -3.83
N CYS A 66 4.61 -1.24 -3.30
CA CYS A 66 3.91 -0.60 -2.18
C CYS A 66 4.74 -0.79 -0.90
N PRO A 67 5.17 0.29 -0.22
CA PRO A 67 5.97 0.16 0.99
C PRO A 67 5.19 -0.51 2.13
N GLN A 68 3.89 -0.23 2.26
CA GLN A 68 3.03 -0.87 3.28
C GLN A 68 2.89 -2.38 3.08
N CYS A 69 2.80 -2.85 1.83
CA CYS A 69 2.62 -4.27 1.53
C CYS A 69 3.95 -5.04 1.47
N SER A 70 5.03 -4.40 1.01
CA SER A 70 6.30 -5.08 0.77
C SER A 70 7.25 -5.05 1.97
N HIS A 71 6.97 -4.23 3.00
CA HIS A 71 7.83 -4.06 4.18
C HIS A 71 8.32 -5.39 4.77
N LEU A 72 7.39 -6.24 5.22
CA LEU A 72 7.73 -7.52 5.87
C LEU A 72 8.50 -8.45 4.93
N ARG A 73 8.16 -8.46 3.64
CA ARG A 73 8.88 -9.28 2.64
C ARG A 73 10.31 -8.78 2.46
N ARG A 74 10.50 -7.46 2.43
CA ARG A 74 11.81 -6.81 2.34
C ARG A 74 12.64 -7.06 3.58
N GLU A 75 12.09 -6.91 4.77
CA GLU A 75 12.77 -7.22 6.04
C GLU A 75 13.22 -8.68 6.10
N ARG A 76 12.31 -9.62 5.82
CA ARG A 76 12.66 -11.06 5.76
C ARG A 76 13.73 -11.38 4.72
N TRP A 77 13.80 -10.63 3.64
CA TRP A 77 14.88 -10.78 2.66
C TRP A 77 16.20 -10.23 3.20
N LEU A 78 16.19 -9.06 3.83
CA LEU A 78 17.37 -8.45 4.43
C LEU A 78 17.98 -9.33 5.52
N GLU A 79 17.16 -9.87 6.43
CA GLU A 79 17.63 -10.78 7.48
C GLU A 79 18.29 -12.04 6.90
N ARG A 80 17.71 -12.61 5.84
CA ARG A 80 18.32 -13.73 5.12
C ARG A 80 19.64 -13.37 4.43
N GLN A 81 19.82 -12.13 3.98
CA GLN A 81 21.11 -11.71 3.42
C GLN A 81 22.15 -11.50 4.52
N LYS A 82 21.77 -10.91 5.66
CA LYS A 82 22.67 -10.75 6.81
C LYS A 82 23.17 -12.08 7.34
N ALA A 83 22.31 -13.11 7.40
CA ALA A 83 22.69 -14.44 7.86
C ALA A 83 23.63 -15.21 6.89
N ARG A 84 23.92 -14.64 5.70
CA ARG A 84 24.88 -15.21 4.72
C ARG A 84 26.25 -14.54 4.78
N LEU A 85 26.38 -13.47 5.56
CA LEU A 85 27.64 -12.79 5.86
C LEU A 85 28.23 -13.36 7.15
#